data_AF-A0A816GN54-F1
#
_entry.id   AF-A0A816GN54-F1
#
_cell.length_a   1.000
_cell.length_b   1.000
_cell.length_c   1.000
_cell.angle_alpha   90.00
_cell.angle_beta   90.00
_cell.angle_gamma   90.00
#
_symmetry.space_group_name_H-M   'P 1'
#
loop_
_entity.id
_entity.type
_entity.pdbx_description
1 polymer ?
#
loop_
_entity_poly.entity_id
_entity_poly.type
_entity_poly.pdbx_seq_one_letter_code
_entity_poly.pdbx_strand_id
1 'polypeptide(L)'
;MEQLVPWIDVNLRTVAKKQGRAIAGLSMGGYGAIHYAQLYTNNFIYAASFSGAVDIFDPPVQNLILHLTTIDDKPLVGPFGYPSEPLISNGWFVQNTLTRAAQLRDINIALYNGNNDYIDSAFLPGCSRLHDLLVVFNISVYFNDYGDGKSIGHGCDGKHDWACWKASLIDVLPRIMAVLQQQY
;
A
#
# COMPACT_ATOMS: atom_id res chain seq x y z
N MET A 1 -0.23 -15.32 -4.13
CA MET A 1 0.41 -15.76 -2.87
C MET A 1 0.63 -17.26 -2.78
N GLU A 2 -0.22 -18.07 -3.40
CA GLU A 2 -0.19 -19.54 -3.30
C GLU A 2 0.92 -20.23 -4.10
N GLN A 3 1.58 -19.51 -5.01
CA GLN A 3 2.67 -20.06 -5.84
C GLN A 3 4.03 -19.55 -5.36
N LEU A 4 4.27 -18.24 -5.44
CA LEU A 4 5.59 -17.64 -5.18
C LEU A 4 6.09 -17.86 -3.74
N VAL A 5 5.25 -17.62 -2.72
CA VAL A 5 5.70 -17.75 -1.32
C VAL A 5 6.03 -19.20 -0.95
N PRO A 6 5.15 -20.20 -1.22
CA PRO A 6 5.50 -21.60 -1.00
C PRO A 6 6.74 -22.03 -1.77
N TRP A 7 6.91 -21.57 -3.01
CA TRP A 7 8.11 -21.87 -3.78
C TRP A 7 9.37 -21.29 -3.11
N ILE A 8 9.32 -20.04 -2.63
CA ILE A 8 10.42 -19.41 -1.91
C ILE A 8 10.76 -20.19 -0.63
N ASP A 9 9.76 -20.56 0.18
CA ASP A 9 10.00 -21.25 1.45
C ASP A 9 10.59 -22.66 1.26
N VAL A 10 10.27 -23.32 0.15
CA VAL A 10 10.83 -24.65 -0.19
C VAL A 10 12.26 -24.53 -0.72
N ASN A 11 12.59 -23.46 -1.45
CA ASN A 11 13.85 -23.35 -2.18
C ASN A 11 14.90 -22.48 -1.49
N LEU A 12 14.52 -21.62 -0.55
CA LEU A 12 15.40 -20.69 0.15
C LEU A 12 15.23 -20.82 1.66
N ARG A 13 16.26 -20.44 2.42
CA ARG A 13 16.19 -20.41 3.89
C ARG A 13 15.35 -19.22 4.33
N THR A 14 14.08 -19.46 4.65
CA THR A 14 13.16 -18.45 5.17
C THR A 14 12.64 -18.82 6.56
N VAL A 15 12.07 -17.82 7.23
CA VAL A 15 11.22 -18.03 8.39
C VAL A 15 9.80 -18.16 7.89
N ALA A 16 9.34 -19.40 7.64
CA ALA A 16 8.07 -19.67 6.97
C ALA A 16 6.81 -19.44 7.83
N LYS A 17 6.76 -18.32 8.56
CA LYS A 17 5.68 -17.91 9.49
C LYS A 17 5.31 -16.44 9.25
N LYS A 18 4.13 -16.02 9.72
CA LYS A 18 3.66 -14.61 9.66
C LYS A 18 4.74 -13.65 10.17
N GLN A 19 5.34 -13.97 11.31
CA GLN A 19 6.36 -13.17 11.99
C GLN A 19 7.69 -13.08 11.24
N GLY A 20 7.89 -13.94 10.24
CA GLY A 20 9.08 -13.96 9.40
C GLY A 20 8.96 -13.14 8.11
N ARG A 21 7.81 -12.49 7.87
CA ARG A 21 7.51 -11.88 6.56
C ARG A 21 6.93 -10.49 6.69
N ALA A 22 7.43 -9.60 5.84
CA ALA A 22 6.88 -8.27 5.58
C ALA A 22 6.63 -8.10 4.08
N ILE A 23 5.67 -7.24 3.73
CA ILE A 23 5.42 -6.83 2.35
C ILE A 23 5.50 -5.31 2.26
N ALA A 24 6.20 -4.78 1.27
CA ALA A 24 6.27 -3.35 1.02
C ALA A 24 6.18 -3.10 -0.47
N GLY A 25 5.60 -1.97 -0.85
CA GLY A 25 5.52 -1.57 -2.24
C GLY A 25 5.34 -0.08 -2.41
N LEU A 26 5.69 0.40 -3.60
CA LEU A 26 5.59 1.80 -4.00
C LEU A 26 4.51 1.98 -5.08
N SER A 27 3.83 3.13 -5.11
CA SER A 27 2.82 3.44 -6.14
C SER A 27 1.73 2.36 -6.23
N MET A 28 1.49 1.79 -7.42
CA MET A 28 0.62 0.63 -7.61
C MET A 28 1.00 -0.56 -6.69
N GLY A 29 2.29 -0.76 -6.43
CA GLY A 29 2.79 -1.75 -5.50
C GLY A 29 2.45 -1.44 -4.04
N GLY A 30 2.29 -0.17 -3.66
CA GLY A 30 1.85 0.24 -2.32
C GLY A 30 0.39 -0.14 -2.06
N TYR A 31 -0.47 0.08 -3.06
CA TYR A 31 -1.82 -0.51 -3.09
C TYR A 31 -1.75 -2.04 -2.95
N GLY A 32 -0.93 -2.69 -3.78
CA GLY A 32 -0.77 -4.15 -3.77
C GLY A 32 -0.31 -4.70 -2.42
N ALA A 33 0.63 -4.04 -1.74
CA ALA A 33 1.13 -4.46 -0.43
C ALA A 33 0.02 -4.49 0.63
N ILE A 34 -0.77 -3.42 0.72
CA ILE A 34 -1.91 -3.34 1.64
C ILE A 34 -3.00 -4.32 1.24
N HIS A 35 -3.34 -4.38 -0.05
CA HIS A 35 -4.38 -5.27 -0.57
C HIS A 35 -4.05 -6.75 -0.33
N TYR A 36 -2.80 -7.19 -0.58
CA TYR A 36 -2.37 -8.55 -0.29
C TYR A 36 -2.34 -8.85 1.21
N ALA A 37 -1.96 -7.89 2.05
CA ALA A 37 -2.04 -8.06 3.50
C ALA A 37 -3.49 -8.27 3.99
N GLN A 38 -4.47 -7.64 3.35
CA GLN A 38 -5.90 -7.84 3.64
C GLN A 38 -6.43 -9.20 3.21
N LEU A 39 -5.98 -9.70 2.06
CA LEU A 39 -6.43 -10.99 1.53
C LEU A 39 -5.73 -12.19 2.18
N TYR A 40 -4.48 -12.00 2.60
CA TYR A 40 -3.62 -13.05 3.14
C TYR A 40 -3.13 -12.69 4.54
N THR A 41 -4.08 -12.51 5.45
CA THR A 41 -3.87 -11.96 6.82
C THR A 41 -2.90 -12.76 7.69
N ASN A 42 -2.64 -14.03 7.34
CA ASN A 42 -1.71 -14.91 8.05
C ASN A 42 -0.31 -14.95 7.42
N ASN A 43 -0.06 -14.22 6.33
CA ASN A 43 1.21 -14.31 5.61
C ASN A 43 2.24 -13.28 6.06
N PHE A 44 1.82 -12.11 6.53
CA PHE A 44 2.71 -10.98 6.84
C PHE A 44 2.45 -10.39 8.22
N ILE A 45 3.49 -10.08 8.98
CA ILE A 45 3.39 -9.35 10.26
C ILE A 45 3.52 -7.84 10.08
N TYR A 46 4.00 -7.40 8.91
CA TYR A 46 4.17 -6.00 8.57
C TYR A 46 3.79 -5.74 7.10
N ALA A 47 3.11 -4.63 6.83
CA ALA A 47 2.84 -4.14 5.48
C ALA A 47 3.15 -2.65 5.36
N ALA A 48 3.83 -2.23 4.29
CA ALA A 48 4.18 -0.83 4.05
C ALA A 48 3.75 -0.36 2.65
N SER A 49 3.19 0.85 2.59
CA SER A 49 2.79 1.52 1.35
C SER A 49 3.55 2.83 1.20
N PHE A 50 4.29 2.97 0.09
CA PHE A 50 4.99 4.21 -0.27
C PHE A 50 4.28 4.88 -1.44
N SER A 51 3.68 6.05 -1.22
CA SER A 51 2.89 6.77 -2.24
C SER A 51 1.85 5.88 -2.92
N GLY A 52 1.18 5.01 -2.16
CA GLY A 52 0.29 4.01 -2.73
C GLY A 52 -1.11 4.54 -3.02
N ALA A 53 -1.69 4.13 -4.15
CA ALA A 53 -3.10 4.37 -4.49
C ALA A 53 -4.04 3.50 -3.62
N VAL A 54 -4.01 3.67 -2.30
CA VAL A 54 -4.70 2.79 -1.35
C VAL A 54 -6.22 2.99 -1.36
N ASP A 55 -6.69 4.16 -1.79
CA ASP A 55 -8.12 4.43 -2.01
C ASP A 55 -8.44 4.54 -3.51
N ILE A 56 -8.57 3.39 -4.17
CA ILE A 56 -8.86 3.33 -5.62
C ILE A 56 -10.31 3.70 -5.94
N PHE A 57 -11.19 3.83 -4.94
CA PHE A 57 -12.58 4.25 -5.18
C PHE A 57 -12.74 5.78 -5.19
N ASP A 58 -11.69 6.52 -4.83
CA ASP A 58 -11.69 7.99 -4.84
C ASP A 58 -11.70 8.54 -6.28
N PRO A 59 -12.64 9.42 -6.68
CA PRO A 59 -12.73 9.91 -8.06
C PRO A 59 -11.44 10.53 -8.65
N PRO A 60 -10.63 11.31 -7.92
CA PRO A 60 -9.34 11.80 -8.43
C PRO A 60 -8.36 10.66 -8.74
N VAL A 61 -8.35 9.61 -7.91
CA VAL A 61 -7.50 8.43 -8.10
C VAL A 61 -7.98 7.60 -9.29
N GLN A 62 -9.30 7.39 -9.42
CA GLN A 62 -9.88 6.74 -10.60
C GLN A 62 -9.54 7.50 -11.87
N ASN A 63 -9.73 8.83 -11.87
CA ASN A 63 -9.40 9.65 -13.03
C ASN A 63 -7.92 9.48 -13.41
N LEU A 64 -7.00 9.58 -12.46
CA LEU A 64 -5.58 9.36 -12.71
C LEU A 64 -5.30 7.97 -13.31
N ILE A 65 -5.76 6.89 -12.66
CA ILE A 65 -5.49 5.51 -13.11
C ILE A 65 -6.04 5.26 -14.53
N LEU A 66 -7.24 5.77 -14.82
CA LEU A 66 -7.87 5.61 -16.12
C LEU A 66 -7.11 6.38 -17.21
N HIS A 67 -6.51 7.53 -16.91
CA HIS A 67 -5.74 8.26 -17.92
C HIS A 67 -4.31 7.71 -18.10
N LEU A 68 -3.73 7.04 -17.10
CA LEU A 68 -2.40 6.39 -17.17
C LEU A 68 -2.39 5.11 -18.02
N THR A 69 -3.51 4.38 -18.09
CA THR A 69 -3.60 3.07 -18.78
C THR A 69 -3.81 3.16 -20.29
N THR A 70 -3.69 4.37 -20.85
CA THR A 70 -3.70 4.60 -22.32
C THR A 70 -2.40 4.18 -23.02
N ILE A 71 -1.38 3.75 -22.26
CA ILE A 71 -0.23 3.03 -22.82
C ILE A 71 -0.71 1.62 -23.21
N ASP A 72 -1.05 1.43 -24.49
CA ASP A 72 -1.45 0.18 -25.20
C ASP A 72 -2.90 0.14 -25.76
N ASP A 73 -3.66 1.25 -25.83
CA ASP A 73 -5.02 1.29 -26.42
C ASP A 73 -6.02 0.27 -25.82
N LYS A 74 -5.73 -0.29 -24.63
CA LYS A 74 -6.62 -1.26 -23.97
C LYS A 74 -7.76 -0.53 -23.25
N PRO A 75 -8.99 -1.09 -23.27
CA PRO A 75 -10.13 -0.43 -22.67
C PRO A 75 -9.96 -0.22 -21.16
N LEU A 76 -10.42 0.94 -20.73
CA LEU A 76 -10.31 1.58 -19.40
C LEU A 76 -11.00 0.84 -18.24
N VAL A 77 -11.26 -0.46 -18.37
CA VAL A 77 -12.11 -1.25 -17.47
C VAL A 77 -11.51 -2.59 -17.06
N GLY A 78 -10.27 -2.86 -17.46
CA GLY A 78 -9.65 -4.18 -17.35
C GLY A 78 -9.71 -4.79 -15.93
N PRO A 79 -8.93 -4.30 -14.96
CA PRO A 79 -8.77 -4.98 -13.67
C PRO A 79 -9.98 -4.82 -12.71
N PHE A 80 -10.78 -3.76 -12.87
CA PHE A 80 -11.81 -3.37 -11.89
C PHE A 80 -13.21 -3.10 -12.48
N GLY A 81 -13.40 -3.29 -13.79
CA GLY A 81 -14.66 -2.95 -14.47
C GLY A 81 -14.88 -1.45 -14.66
N TYR A 82 -16.09 -1.05 -15.06
CA TYR A 82 -16.44 0.37 -15.17
C TYR A 82 -16.61 0.99 -13.76
N PRO A 83 -16.04 2.16 -13.47
CA PRO A 83 -16.27 2.86 -12.21
C PRO A 83 -17.75 3.20 -11.97
N SER A 84 -18.55 3.31 -13.03
CA SER A 84 -19.98 3.58 -13.00
C SER A 84 -20.86 2.36 -12.71
N GLU A 85 -20.28 1.16 -12.56
CA GLU A 85 -21.06 -0.03 -12.20
C GLU A 85 -21.75 0.12 -10.82
N PRO A 86 -22.92 -0.51 -10.60
CA PRO A 86 -23.57 -0.56 -9.30
C PRO A 86 -22.64 -1.08 -8.20
N LEU A 87 -22.72 -0.52 -6.99
CA LEU A 87 -21.81 -0.84 -5.87
C LEU A 87 -21.63 -2.35 -5.61
N ILE A 88 -22.69 -3.15 -5.76
CA ILE A 88 -22.66 -4.60 -5.53
C ILE A 88 -21.78 -5.37 -6.52
N SER A 89 -21.54 -4.82 -7.71
CA SER A 89 -20.73 -5.40 -8.78
C SER A 89 -19.50 -4.55 -9.12
N ASN A 90 -19.28 -3.45 -8.38
CA ASN A 90 -18.25 -2.48 -8.69
C ASN A 90 -16.88 -2.96 -8.20
N GLY A 91 -16.00 -3.32 -9.14
CA GLY A 91 -14.65 -3.81 -8.81
C GLY A 91 -13.79 -2.76 -8.10
N TRP A 92 -13.97 -1.47 -8.40
CA TRP A 92 -13.25 -0.40 -7.72
C TRP A 92 -13.63 -0.31 -6.25
N PHE A 93 -14.90 -0.55 -5.91
CA PHE A 93 -15.36 -0.62 -4.52
C PHE A 93 -14.90 -1.91 -3.84
N VAL A 94 -15.12 -3.07 -4.48
CA VAL A 94 -14.81 -4.40 -3.93
C VAL A 94 -13.31 -4.59 -3.67
N GLN A 95 -12.45 -4.04 -4.53
CA GLN A 95 -11.00 -4.16 -4.42
C GLN A 95 -10.35 -3.01 -3.66
N ASN A 96 -11.13 -2.01 -3.21
CA ASN A 96 -10.63 -0.89 -2.45
C ASN A 96 -10.07 -1.33 -1.10
N THR A 97 -8.93 -0.80 -0.68
CA THR A 97 -8.36 -1.22 0.61
C THR A 97 -9.17 -0.69 1.80
N LEU A 98 -9.83 0.47 1.67
CA LEU A 98 -10.62 1.03 2.76
C LEU A 98 -11.82 0.14 3.15
N THR A 99 -12.42 -0.57 2.19
CA THR A 99 -13.60 -1.43 2.46
C THR A 99 -13.26 -2.67 3.29
N ARG A 100 -11.96 -3.00 3.42
CA ARG A 100 -11.44 -4.16 4.15
C ARG A 100 -10.40 -3.79 5.22
N ALA A 101 -10.34 -2.53 5.65
CA ALA A 101 -9.33 -2.07 6.60
C ALA A 101 -9.28 -2.89 7.90
N ALA A 102 -10.42 -3.37 8.42
CA ALA A 102 -10.47 -4.22 9.62
C ALA A 102 -9.78 -5.61 9.46
N GLN A 103 -9.52 -6.05 8.22
CA GLN A 103 -8.77 -7.29 7.99
C GLN A 103 -7.27 -7.15 8.26
N LEU A 104 -6.76 -5.91 8.39
CA LEU A 104 -5.37 -5.63 8.74
C LEU A 104 -5.07 -5.81 10.23
N ARG A 105 -6.04 -6.29 11.03
CA ARG A 105 -5.80 -6.64 12.42
C ARG A 105 -4.61 -7.60 12.55
N ASP A 106 -3.83 -7.43 13.61
CA ASP A 106 -2.62 -8.20 13.89
C ASP A 106 -1.50 -8.06 12.83
N ILE A 107 -1.56 -7.02 11.98
CA ILE A 107 -0.50 -6.64 11.05
C ILE A 107 -0.08 -5.20 11.39
N ASN A 108 1.22 -4.95 11.47
CA ASN A 108 1.74 -3.60 11.63
C ASN A 108 1.76 -2.91 10.27
N ILE A 109 1.18 -1.71 10.19
CA ILE A 109 1.05 -0.98 8.93
C ILE A 109 1.96 0.24 8.95
N ALA A 110 2.58 0.54 7.80
CA ALA A 110 3.21 1.83 7.56
C ALA A 110 2.68 2.47 6.28
N LEU A 111 2.33 3.74 6.37
CA LEU A 111 1.78 4.52 5.28
C LEU A 111 2.65 5.77 5.08
N TYR A 112 3.15 5.95 3.86
CA TYR A 112 3.99 7.10 3.47
C TYR A 112 3.38 7.77 2.26
N ASN A 113 3.29 9.10 2.25
CA ASN A 113 2.80 9.85 1.10
C ASN A 113 3.33 11.30 1.12
N GLY A 114 3.60 11.86 -0.06
CA GLY A 114 3.95 13.27 -0.23
C GLY A 114 2.76 14.12 -0.66
N ASN A 115 3.04 15.34 -1.11
CA ASN A 115 2.02 16.21 -1.74
C ASN A 115 2.61 17.24 -2.72
N ASN A 116 3.83 17.03 -3.20
CA ASN A 116 4.53 18.04 -4.01
C ASN A 116 4.44 17.79 -5.53
N ASP A 117 3.54 16.91 -5.95
CA ASP A 117 3.11 16.77 -7.36
C ASP A 117 1.63 16.38 -7.46
N TYR A 118 1.13 16.24 -8.68
CA TYR A 118 -0.27 15.88 -8.95
C TYR A 118 -0.64 14.48 -8.44
N ILE A 119 0.28 13.52 -8.51
CA ILE A 119 -0.01 12.11 -8.21
C ILE A 119 -0.08 11.90 -6.70
N ASP A 120 0.96 12.29 -5.96
CA ASP A 120 0.99 12.13 -4.51
C ASP A 120 -0.08 12.99 -3.84
N SER A 121 -0.36 14.19 -4.37
CA SER A 121 -1.49 15.00 -3.91
C SER A 121 -2.85 14.31 -4.11
N ALA A 122 -3.03 13.54 -5.18
CA ALA A 122 -4.25 12.77 -5.42
C ALA A 122 -4.36 11.55 -4.48
N PHE A 123 -3.24 10.96 -4.07
CA PHE A 123 -3.23 9.78 -3.18
C PHE A 123 -3.33 10.13 -1.69
N LEU A 124 -2.85 11.31 -1.27
CA LEU A 124 -2.81 11.70 0.14
C LEU A 124 -4.17 11.59 0.85
N PRO A 125 -5.31 12.08 0.30
CA PRO A 125 -6.59 11.97 0.98
C PRO A 125 -7.01 10.52 1.26
N GLY A 126 -6.75 9.61 0.30
CA GLY A 126 -7.02 8.18 0.46
C GLY A 126 -6.12 7.52 1.51
N CYS A 127 -4.84 7.92 1.53
CA CYS A 127 -3.87 7.48 2.52
C CYS A 127 -4.29 7.89 3.94
N SER A 128 -4.69 9.15 4.13
CA SER A 128 -5.21 9.66 5.41
C SER A 128 -6.50 8.96 5.85
N ARG A 129 -7.45 8.72 4.92
CA ARG A 129 -8.67 7.95 5.25
C ARG A 129 -8.37 6.54 5.72
N LEU A 130 -7.42 5.85 5.09
CA LEU A 130 -7.00 4.52 5.54
C LEU A 130 -6.34 4.60 6.92
N HIS A 131 -5.44 5.56 7.16
CA HIS A 131 -4.85 5.79 8.47
C HIS A 131 -5.93 5.97 9.56
N ASP A 132 -6.91 6.83 9.32
CA ASP A 132 -7.96 7.13 10.30
C ASP A 132 -8.81 5.88 10.61
N LEU A 133 -9.14 5.07 9.59
CA LEU A 133 -9.81 3.79 9.80
C LEU A 133 -8.98 2.82 10.65
N LEU A 134 -7.67 2.74 10.41
CA LEU A 134 -6.77 1.88 11.19
C LEU A 134 -6.69 2.34 12.65
N VAL A 135 -6.64 3.64 12.90
CA VAL A 135 -6.70 4.22 14.26
C VAL A 135 -8.03 3.87 14.94
N VAL A 136 -9.16 4.05 14.25
CA VAL A 136 -10.50 3.71 14.77
C VAL A 136 -10.62 2.22 15.12
N PHE A 137 -10.03 1.34 14.31
CA PHE A 137 -10.01 -0.10 14.56
C PHE A 137 -8.93 -0.54 15.55
N ASN A 138 -8.15 0.38 16.14
CA ASN A 138 -7.05 0.09 17.04
C ASN A 138 -6.00 -0.86 16.40
N ILE A 139 -5.72 -0.66 15.11
CA ILE A 139 -4.71 -1.40 14.35
C ILE A 139 -3.41 -0.58 14.35
N SER A 140 -2.28 -1.22 14.63
CA SER A 140 -0.96 -0.60 14.66
C SER A 140 -0.62 0.02 13.30
N VAL A 141 -0.50 1.35 13.27
CA VAL A 141 -0.16 2.11 12.07
C VAL A 141 0.90 3.17 12.38
N TYR A 142 1.92 3.23 11.53
CA TYR A 142 2.81 4.37 11.39
C TYR A 142 2.42 5.16 10.15
N PHE A 143 2.28 6.47 10.27
CA PHE A 143 1.91 7.34 9.16
C PHE A 143 2.91 8.49 9.04
N ASN A 144 3.41 8.71 7.83
CA ASN A 144 4.31 9.79 7.49
C ASN A 144 3.79 10.49 6.21
N ASP A 145 3.01 11.55 6.42
CA ASP A 145 2.79 12.58 5.41
C ASP A 145 4.06 13.44 5.37
N TYR A 146 4.92 13.15 4.40
CA TYR A 146 6.20 13.86 4.27
C TYR A 146 6.09 15.16 3.49
N GLY A 147 4.88 15.54 3.04
CA GLY A 147 4.62 16.79 2.34
C GLY A 147 5.59 17.06 1.19
N ASP A 148 6.39 18.13 1.34
CA ASP A 148 7.42 18.55 0.39
C ASP A 148 8.75 17.77 0.49
N GLY A 149 8.75 16.66 1.22
CA GLY A 149 9.89 15.76 1.40
C GLY A 149 10.90 16.21 2.46
N LYS A 150 10.79 17.43 3.00
CA LYS A 150 11.77 17.93 3.99
C LYS A 150 11.78 17.15 5.30
N SER A 151 10.62 16.65 5.73
CA SER A 151 10.50 15.92 7.00
C SER A 151 11.11 14.52 6.94
N ILE A 152 11.05 13.86 5.79
CA ILE A 152 11.64 12.52 5.59
C ILE A 152 13.11 12.60 5.13
N GLY A 153 13.51 13.69 4.50
CA GLY A 153 14.89 13.93 4.09
C GLY A 153 15.36 12.96 2.99
N HIS A 154 16.63 12.57 3.03
CA HIS A 154 17.26 11.64 2.08
C HIS A 154 17.16 12.03 0.59
N GLY A 155 16.98 13.33 0.31
CA GLY A 155 16.82 13.86 -1.03
C GLY A 155 15.41 13.71 -1.61
N CYS A 156 14.42 13.31 -0.81
CA CYS A 156 13.01 13.36 -1.19
C CYS A 156 12.57 14.81 -1.37
N ASP A 157 11.85 15.08 -2.46
CA ASP A 157 11.30 16.39 -2.79
C ASP A 157 9.77 16.43 -2.66
N GLY A 158 9.16 15.40 -2.06
CA GLY A 158 7.73 15.30 -1.83
C GLY A 158 6.91 14.78 -3.02
N LYS A 159 7.57 14.38 -4.12
CA LYS A 159 6.91 13.91 -5.34
C LYS A 159 6.80 12.39 -5.42
N HIS A 160 6.07 11.93 -6.42
CA HIS A 160 5.87 10.53 -6.77
C HIS A 160 7.10 9.93 -7.48
N ASP A 161 8.23 9.83 -6.75
CA ASP A 161 9.50 9.45 -7.34
C ASP A 161 10.37 8.50 -6.48
N TRP A 162 11.46 8.02 -7.11
CA TRP A 162 12.42 7.12 -6.49
C TRP A 162 13.17 7.70 -5.31
N ALA A 163 13.39 9.02 -5.25
CA ALA A 163 14.07 9.63 -4.13
C ALA A 163 13.22 9.51 -2.86
N CYS A 164 11.91 9.77 -2.98
CA CYS A 164 10.96 9.63 -1.89
C CYS A 164 10.66 8.17 -1.51
N TRP A 165 10.57 7.25 -2.46
CA TRP A 165 10.38 5.82 -2.13
C TRP A 165 11.60 5.22 -1.43
N LYS A 166 12.80 5.61 -1.84
CA LYS A 166 14.04 5.22 -1.15
C LYS A 166 14.09 5.81 0.27
N ALA A 167 13.70 7.07 0.45
CA ALA A 167 13.61 7.70 1.77
C ALA A 167 12.63 6.93 2.68
N SER A 168 11.45 6.59 2.15
CA SER A 168 10.45 5.78 2.85
C SER A 168 10.96 4.39 3.23
N LEU A 169 11.71 3.73 2.34
CA LEU A 169 12.33 2.44 2.64
C LEU A 169 13.39 2.54 3.75
N ILE A 170 14.23 3.59 3.72
CA ILE A 170 15.24 3.84 4.75
C ILE A 170 14.56 4.04 6.12
N ASP A 171 13.48 4.84 6.17
CA ASP A 171 12.76 5.13 7.41
C ASP A 171 12.01 3.90 7.96
N VAL A 172 11.36 3.11 7.09
CA VAL A 172 10.52 1.99 7.55
C VAL A 172 11.32 0.75 7.94
N LEU A 173 12.50 0.53 7.33
CA LEU A 173 13.24 -0.71 7.47
C LEU A 173 13.57 -1.06 8.94
N PRO A 174 14.01 -0.13 9.80
CA PRO A 174 14.19 -0.42 11.23
C PRO A 174 12.91 -0.91 11.92
N ARG A 175 11.73 -0.37 11.56
CA ARG A 175 10.42 -0.78 12.11
C ARG A 175 10.03 -2.18 11.65
N ILE A 176 10.27 -2.49 10.39
CA ILE A 176 10.09 -3.84 9.84
C ILE A 176 11.00 -4.82 10.59
N MET A 177 12.28 -4.52 10.72
CA MET A 177 13.24 -5.39 11.39
C MET A 177 12.88 -5.59 12.87
N ALA A 178 12.40 -4.56 13.57
CA ALA A 178 12.01 -4.64 14.98
C ALA A 178 10.85 -5.61 15.25
N VAL A 179 9.98 -5.87 14.27
CA VAL A 179 8.91 -6.88 14.40
C VAL A 179 9.31 -8.25 13.90
N LEU A 180 10.19 -8.32 12.88
CA LEU A 180 10.70 -9.58 12.34
C LEU A 180 11.69 -10.26 13.30
N GLN A 181 12.46 -9.48 14.07
CA GLN A 181 13.52 -9.96 14.96
C GLN A 181 13.01 -10.51 16.30
N GLN A 182 11.70 -10.53 16.58
CA GLN A 182 11.18 -10.93 17.89
C GLN A 182 11.11 -12.46 18.12
N GLN A 183 11.75 -13.30 17.30
CA GLN A 183 11.59 -14.76 17.39
C GLN A 183 12.90 -15.59 17.37
N TYR A 184 14.05 -15.00 17.71
CA TYR A 184 15.30 -15.73 17.90
C TYR A 184 16.02 -15.32 19.19
#